data_AF-A0A5C8RTC8-F1
#
_entry.id   AF-A0A5C8RTC8-F1
#
_cell.length_a   1.000
_cell.length_b   1.000
_cell.length_c   1.000
_cell.angle_alpha   90.00
_cell.angle_beta   90.00
_cell.angle_gamma   90.00
#
_symmetry.space_group_name_H-M   'P 1'
#
loop_
_entity.id
_entity.type
_entity.pdbx_description
1 polymer ?
#
loop_
_entity_poly.entity_id
_entity_poly.type
_entity_poly.pdbx_seq_one_letter_code
_entity_poly.pdbx_strand_id
1 'polypeptide(L)'
;QGHAAAHQTCLAHLARDVAYAVDTSDDPVPWRLQLWLQSVFALAERVTDLAASTLAAKRRSLDRQLGAILATRSRCELTRDLQAKIGRARDQLLVFLAHPGHVQPTNNGSERLLRPAVVQRKMT
;
A
#
# COMPACT_ATOMS: atom_id res chain seq x y z
N GLN A 1 29.67 -10.17 12.00
CA GLN A 1 29.43 -9.39 10.77
C GLN A 1 28.48 -10.20 9.89
N GLY A 2 27.33 -9.65 9.50
CA GLY A 2 26.47 -10.29 8.48
C GLY A 2 25.08 -10.76 8.93
N HIS A 3 24.43 -10.10 9.89
CA HIS A 3 22.96 -10.15 9.92
C HIS A 3 22.47 -9.14 8.89
N ALA A 4 22.40 -9.59 7.63
CA ALA A 4 21.71 -8.84 6.59
C ALA A 4 20.33 -8.52 7.13
N ALA A 5 20.10 -7.24 7.41
CA ALA A 5 18.79 -6.68 7.70
C ALA A 5 17.90 -7.08 6.54
N ALA A 6 17.18 -8.20 6.69
CA ALA A 6 16.12 -8.63 5.82
C ALA A 6 15.05 -7.53 5.94
N HIS A 7 15.22 -6.53 5.10
CA HIS A 7 14.56 -5.24 5.12
C HIS A 7 13.06 -5.52 5.02
N GLN A 8 12.36 -5.51 6.16
CA GLN A 8 10.90 -5.62 6.19
C GLN A 8 10.32 -4.43 5.43
N THR A 9 10.13 -4.60 4.12
CA THR A 9 9.43 -3.64 3.27
C THR A 9 7.94 -3.85 3.54
N CYS A 10 7.48 -3.34 4.68
CA CYS A 10 6.07 -3.32 5.04
C CYS A 10 5.31 -2.31 4.16
N LEU A 11 3.97 -2.36 4.20
CA LEU A 11 3.09 -1.40 3.54
C LEU A 11 3.42 0.07 3.89
N ALA A 12 4.05 0.32 5.04
CA ALA A 12 4.44 1.67 5.48
C ALA A 12 5.62 2.24 4.69
N HIS A 13 6.65 1.42 4.43
CA HIS A 13 7.76 1.84 3.58
C HIS A 13 7.27 2.07 2.15
N LEU A 14 6.39 1.19 1.66
CA LEU A 14 5.75 1.39 0.37
C LEU A 14 4.93 2.69 0.35
N ALA A 15 4.18 2.99 1.41
CA ALA A 15 3.43 4.25 1.51
C ALA A 15 4.34 5.48 1.53
N ARG A 16 5.51 5.39 2.15
CA ARG A 16 6.51 6.47 2.14
C ARG A 16 7.08 6.70 0.73
N ASP A 17 7.45 5.64 0.02
CA ASP A 17 7.97 5.75 -1.35
C ASP A 17 6.90 6.30 -2.31
N VAL A 18 5.65 5.85 -2.16
CA VAL A 18 4.52 6.35 -2.94
C VAL A 18 4.24 7.82 -2.65
N ALA A 19 4.26 8.24 -1.38
CA ALA A 19 4.07 9.65 -1.02
C ALA A 19 5.17 10.54 -1.62
N TYR A 20 6.44 10.10 -1.53
CA TYR A 20 7.55 10.81 -2.17
C TYR A 20 7.35 10.94 -3.70
N ALA A 21 6.91 9.87 -4.36
CA ALA A 21 6.65 9.89 -5.79
C ALA A 21 5.46 10.77 -6.18
N VAL A 22 4.42 10.87 -5.34
CA VAL A 22 3.30 11.82 -5.54
C VAL A 22 3.79 13.27 -5.46
N ASP A 23 4.67 13.57 -4.50
CA ASP A 23 5.19 14.93 -4.31
C ASP A 23 6.20 15.35 -5.39
N THR A 24 6.89 14.39 -6.01
CA THR A 24 8.05 14.64 -6.89
C THR A 24 7.75 14.39 -8.38
N SER A 25 6.59 13.82 -8.72
CA SER A 25 6.26 13.45 -10.10
C SER A 25 4.83 13.81 -10.48
N ASP A 26 4.65 14.37 -11.69
CA ASP A 26 3.32 14.57 -12.31
C ASP A 26 2.74 13.28 -12.94
N ASP A 27 3.36 12.13 -12.71
CA ASP A 27 2.86 10.86 -13.24
C ASP A 27 1.58 10.45 -12.50
N PRO A 28 0.53 9.96 -13.18
CA PRO A 28 -0.71 9.57 -12.52
C PRO A 28 -0.59 8.29 -11.69
N VAL A 29 0.44 7.45 -11.90
CA VAL A 29 0.58 6.15 -11.23
C VAL A 29 0.81 6.28 -9.72
N PRO A 30 1.75 7.12 -9.21
CA PRO A 30 1.91 7.35 -7.78
C PRO A 30 0.61 7.71 -7.06
N TRP A 31 -0.20 8.59 -7.63
CA TRP A 31 -1.48 8.97 -7.02
C TRP A 31 -2.47 7.78 -6.95
N ARG A 32 -2.54 6.96 -8.01
CA ARG A 32 -3.36 5.74 -8.01
C ARG A 32 -2.87 4.72 -6.98
N LEU A 33 -1.56 4.58 -6.81
CA LEU A 33 -0.96 3.75 -5.76
C LEU A 33 -1.30 4.27 -4.36
N GLN A 34 -1.34 5.59 -4.16
CA GLN A 34 -1.70 6.21 -2.89
C GLN A 34 -3.15 5.87 -2.50
N LEU A 35 -4.10 6.01 -3.44
CA LEU A 35 -5.50 5.63 -3.21
C LEU A 35 -5.67 4.13 -2.95
N TRP A 36 -4.91 3.30 -3.66
CA TRP A 36 -4.90 1.86 -3.43
C TRP A 36 -4.41 1.53 -2.01
N LEU A 37 -3.31 2.14 -1.57
CA LEU A 37 -2.78 1.97 -0.20
C LEU A 37 -3.78 2.42 0.87
N GLN A 38 -4.46 3.56 0.68
CA GLN A 38 -5.51 4.01 1.59
C GLN A 38 -6.62 2.96 1.73
N SER A 39 -7.02 2.33 0.61
CA SER A 39 -8.01 1.26 0.62
C SER A 39 -7.51 -0.01 1.33
N VAL A 40 -6.21 -0.34 1.21
CA VAL A 40 -5.59 -1.44 1.94
C VAL A 40 -5.58 -1.18 3.45
N PHE A 41 -5.18 0.02 3.88
CA PHE A 41 -5.15 0.38 5.31
C PHE A 41 -6.55 0.41 5.93
N ALA A 42 -7.53 1.01 5.24
CA ALA A 42 -8.93 1.01 5.69
C ALA A 42 -9.52 -0.41 5.81
N LEU A 43 -9.04 -1.36 4.99
CA LEU A 43 -9.43 -2.76 5.12
C LEU A 43 -8.70 -3.45 6.28
N ALA A 44 -7.44 -3.10 6.54
CA ALA A 44 -6.66 -3.63 7.65
C ALA A 44 -7.29 -3.28 9.00
N GLU A 45 -7.79 -2.05 9.17
CA GLU A 45 -8.49 -1.61 10.39
C GLU A 45 -9.75 -2.44 10.70
N ARG A 46 -10.35 -3.08 9.68
CA ARG A 46 -11.62 -3.83 9.78
C ARG A 46 -11.44 -5.34 9.61
N VAL A 47 -10.19 -5.81 9.59
CA VAL A 47 -9.87 -7.19 9.18
C VAL A 47 -10.46 -8.24 10.13
N THR A 48 -10.66 -7.89 11.41
CA THR A 48 -11.27 -8.76 12.42
C THR A 48 -12.80 -8.72 12.42
N ASP A 49 -13.40 -7.71 11.79
CA ASP A 49 -14.83 -7.44 11.88
C ASP A 49 -15.60 -7.96 10.65
N LEU A 50 -14.87 -8.36 9.60
CA LEU A 50 -15.43 -8.80 8.34
C LEU A 50 -15.39 -10.32 8.20
N ALA A 51 -16.46 -10.89 7.64
CA ALA A 51 -16.50 -12.29 7.27
C ALA A 51 -15.34 -12.65 6.31
N ALA A 52 -14.81 -13.87 6.45
CA ALA A 52 -13.70 -14.36 5.62
C ALA A 52 -14.00 -14.30 4.10
N SER A 53 -15.24 -14.58 3.70
CA SER A 53 -15.68 -14.46 2.30
C SER A 53 -15.61 -13.02 1.78
N THR A 54 -16.00 -12.05 2.62
CA THR A 54 -15.91 -10.61 2.33
C THR A 54 -14.46 -10.16 2.21
N LEU A 55 -13.58 -10.59 3.12
CA LEU A 55 -12.13 -10.32 3.05
C LEU A 55 -11.52 -10.89 1.77
N ALA A 56 -11.85 -12.14 1.43
CA ALA A 56 -11.37 -12.77 0.20
C ALA A 56 -11.85 -12.04 -1.07
N ALA A 57 -13.09 -11.54 -1.08
CA ALA A 57 -13.60 -10.72 -2.18
C ALA A 57 -12.86 -9.38 -2.31
N LYS A 58 -12.65 -8.69 -1.18
CA LYS A 58 -11.92 -7.41 -1.14
C LYS A 58 -10.45 -7.57 -1.53
N ARG A 59 -9.77 -8.61 -1.02
CA ARG A 59 -8.39 -8.96 -1.42
C ARG A 59 -8.27 -9.15 -2.92
N ARG A 60 -9.16 -9.93 -3.55
CA ARG A 60 -9.18 -10.13 -5.01
C ARG A 60 -9.42 -8.83 -5.77
N SER A 61 -10.27 -7.94 -5.25
CA SER A 61 -10.51 -6.63 -5.85
C SER A 61 -9.26 -5.75 -5.80
N LEU A 62 -8.60 -5.67 -4.63
CA LEU A 62 -7.37 -4.90 -4.44
C LEU A 62 -6.22 -5.44 -5.29
N ASP A 63 -6.08 -6.75 -5.43
CA ASP A 63 -5.06 -7.36 -6.28
C ASP A 63 -5.28 -7.03 -7.77
N ARG A 64 -6.52 -7.09 -8.26
CA ARG A 64 -6.84 -6.67 -9.63
C ARG A 64 -6.57 -5.19 -9.87
N GLN A 65 -6.96 -4.33 -8.93
CA GLN A 65 -6.68 -2.89 -9.00
C GLN A 65 -5.17 -2.62 -9.06
N LEU A 66 -4.39 -3.30 -8.21
CA LEU A 66 -2.94 -3.20 -8.22
C LEU A 66 -2.36 -3.62 -9.57
N GLY A 67 -2.80 -4.77 -10.11
CA GLY A 67 -2.38 -5.24 -11.44
C GLY A 67 -2.65 -4.20 -12.55
N ALA A 68 -3.81 -3.54 -12.53
CA ALA A 68 -4.13 -2.49 -13.50
C ALA A 68 -3.26 -1.22 -13.33
N ILE A 69 -2.88 -0.87 -12.10
CA ILE A 69 -1.96 0.24 -11.83
C ILE A 69 -0.56 -0.10 -12.33
N LEU A 70 -0.07 -1.31 -12.05
CA LEU A 70 1.26 -1.76 -12.49
C LEU A 70 1.37 -1.93 -14.01
N ALA A 71 0.28 -2.21 -14.70
CA ALA A 71 0.24 -2.29 -16.17
C ALA A 71 0.22 -0.91 -16.86
N THR A 72 0.02 0.18 -16.12
CA THR A 72 -0.02 1.52 -16.70
C THR A 72 1.39 1.94 -17.11
N ARG A 73 1.59 2.32 -18.38
CA ARG A 73 2.90 2.79 -18.85
C ARG A 73 3.22 4.15 -18.24
N SER A 74 4.41 4.27 -17.67
CA SER A 74 4.96 5.53 -17.15
C SER A 74 6.19 5.97 -17.95
N ARG A 75 6.31 7.27 -18.20
CA ARG A 75 7.52 7.90 -18.76
C ARG A 75 8.50 8.35 -17.68
N CYS A 76 8.06 8.43 -16.43
CA CYS A 76 8.86 8.82 -15.28
C CYS A 76 9.67 7.62 -14.76
N GLU A 77 10.99 7.76 -14.64
CA GLU A 77 11.88 6.70 -14.16
C GLU A 77 11.57 6.29 -12.72
N LEU A 78 11.41 7.27 -11.82
CA LEU A 78 11.00 7.05 -10.43
C LEU A 78 9.73 6.20 -10.33
N THR A 79 8.75 6.48 -11.19
CA THR A 79 7.50 5.73 -11.21
C THR A 79 7.69 4.30 -11.73
N ARG A 80 8.49 4.10 -12.77
CA ARG A 80 8.80 2.75 -13.29
C ARG A 80 9.53 1.91 -12.23
N ASP A 81 10.48 2.50 -11.52
CA ASP A 81 11.20 1.84 -10.43
C ASP A 81 10.27 1.44 -9.30
N LEU A 82 9.34 2.34 -8.94
CA LEU A 82 8.29 2.07 -7.96
C LEU A 82 7.37 0.93 -8.42
N GLN A 83 6.90 0.95 -9.66
CA GLN A 83 6.09 -0.14 -10.23
C GLN A 83 6.86 -1.48 -10.22
N ALA A 84 8.14 -1.49 -10.59
CA ALA A 84 8.96 -2.69 -10.58
C ALA A 84 9.17 -3.22 -9.15
N LYS A 85 9.42 -2.32 -8.18
CA LYS A 85 9.55 -2.68 -6.75
C LYS A 85 8.26 -3.32 -6.22
N ILE A 86 7.12 -2.70 -6.50
CA ILE A 86 5.81 -3.20 -6.07
C ILE A 86 5.48 -4.52 -6.76
N GLY A 87 5.76 -4.64 -8.06
CA GLY A 87 5.56 -5.86 -8.83
C GLY A 87 6.29 -7.07 -8.21
N ARG A 88 7.53 -6.89 -7.77
CA ARG A 88 8.31 -7.94 -7.07
C ARG A 88 7.71 -8.33 -5.71
N ALA A 89 7.03 -7.41 -5.04
CA ALA A 89 6.45 -7.63 -3.72
C ALA A 89 4.96 -8.01 -3.76
N ARG A 90 4.31 -8.00 -4.93
CA ARG A 90 2.85 -8.08 -5.09
C ARG A 90 2.19 -9.18 -4.26
N ASP A 91 2.72 -10.39 -4.33
CA ASP A 91 2.15 -11.56 -3.67
C ASP A 91 2.21 -11.49 -2.14
N GLN A 92 3.06 -10.62 -1.59
CA GLN A 92 3.27 -10.45 -0.16
C GLN A 92 2.44 -9.32 0.44
N LEU A 93 2.01 -8.33 -0.35
CA LEU A 93 1.39 -7.09 0.16
C LEU A 93 0.04 -7.29 0.85
N LEU A 94 -0.69 -8.35 0.48
CA LEU A 94 -2.06 -8.61 0.96
C LEU A 94 -2.20 -9.91 1.76
N VAL A 95 -1.09 -10.54 2.15
CA VAL A 95 -1.11 -11.84 2.87
C VAL A 95 -1.82 -11.74 4.21
N PHE A 96 -1.71 -10.60 4.90
CA PHE A 96 -2.38 -10.39 6.19
C PHE A 96 -3.92 -10.51 6.11
N LEU A 97 -4.51 -10.24 4.93
CA LEU A 97 -5.96 -10.42 4.69
C LEU A 97 -6.37 -11.90 4.59
N ALA A 98 -5.43 -12.81 4.37
CA ALA A 98 -5.68 -14.25 4.30
C ALA A 98 -5.63 -14.93 5.68
N HIS A 99 -5.05 -14.26 6.68
CA HIS A 99 -4.83 -14.78 8.02
C HIS A 99 -5.33 -13.80 9.09
N PRO A 100 -6.64 -13.45 9.09
CA PRO A 100 -7.21 -12.53 10.08
C PRO A 100 -6.97 -13.07 11.50
N GLY A 101 -6.45 -12.23 12.40
CA GLY A 101 -6.21 -12.57 13.81
C GLY A 101 -4.91 -13.33 14.14
N HIS A 102 -4.18 -13.85 13.15
CA HIS A 102 -2.89 -14.54 13.37
C HIS A 102 -1.67 -13.67 13.09
N VAL A 103 -1.84 -12.57 12.35
CA VAL A 103 -0.82 -11.56 12.10
C VAL A 103 -1.34 -10.26 12.69
N GLN A 104 -0.70 -9.74 13.75
CA GLN A 104 -1.02 -8.38 14.19
C GLN A 104 -0.64 -7.40 13.05
N PRO A 105 -1.49 -6.43 12.68
CA PRO A 105 -1.15 -5.40 11.70
C PRO A 105 -0.01 -4.44 12.12
N THR A 106 0.66 -4.72 13.24
CA THR A 106 1.45 -3.75 13.99
C THR A 106 2.95 -3.96 13.81
N ASN A 107 3.50 -3.26 12.82
CA ASN A 107 4.52 -2.28 13.22
C ASN A 107 3.76 -0.97 13.45
N ASN A 108 3.43 -0.73 14.73
CA ASN A 108 2.67 0.37 15.32
C ASN A 108 3.26 1.79 15.06
N GLY A 109 4.22 1.95 14.15
CA GLY A 109 4.72 3.25 13.68
C GLY A 109 4.03 3.76 12.41
N SER A 110 3.34 2.88 11.66
CA SER A 110 2.92 3.12 10.27
C SER A 110 1.66 3.98 10.14
N GLU A 111 0.65 3.72 10.98
CA GLU A 111 -0.58 4.53 11.04
C GLU A 111 -0.31 5.95 11.55
N ARG A 112 0.72 6.10 12.39
CA ARG A 112 1.10 7.38 12.99
C ARG A 112 1.84 8.31 12.01
N LEU A 113 2.44 7.77 10.94
CA LEU A 113 3.09 8.53 9.88
C LEU A 113 2.11 9.05 8.80
N LEU A 114 0.90 8.49 8.71
CA LEU A 114 -0.13 8.94 7.76
C LEU A 114 -1.04 10.05 8.30
N ARG A 115 -1.04 10.25 9.63
CA ARG A 115 -1.65 11.41 10.29
C ARG A 115 -0.58 12.51 10.44
N PRO A 116 -0.20 13.24 9.37
CA PRO A 116 -1.04 14.34 8.88
C PRO A 116 -0.86 14.65 7.37
N ALA A 117 -1.21 13.73 6.47
CA ALA A 117 -1.40 14.08 5.04
C ALA A 117 -2.87 14.34 4.66
N VAL A 118 -3.80 14.12 5.59
CA VAL A 118 -5.23 14.38 5.43
C VAL A 118 -5.68 15.40 6.47
N VAL A 119 -5.16 16.62 6.39
CA VAL A 119 -5.72 17.77 7.09
C VAL A 119 -5.77 18.95 6.12
N GLN A 120 -6.97 19.55 6.02
CA GLN A 120 -7.38 20.74 5.25
C GLN A 120 -7.97 20.52 3.86
N ARG A 121 -9.31 20.35 3.85
CA ARG A 121 -10.15 21.20 3.01
C ARG A 121 -11.28 21.77 3.87
N LYS A 122 -10.99 22.90 4.53
CA LYS A 122 -12.00 23.79 5.11
C LYS A 122 -12.52 24.62 3.94
N MET A 123 -13.68 24.27 3.41
CA MET A 123 -14.39 25.14 2.48
C MET A 123 -15.06 26.24 3.30
N THR A 124 -14.66 27.47 3.03
CA THR A 124 -15.45 28.67 3.35
C THR A 124 -16.67 28.72 2.43
#